data_AF-A0A0Q7VX95-F1
#
_entry.id   AF-A0A0Q7VX95-F1
#
_cell.length_a   1.000
_cell.length_b   1.000
_cell.length_c   1.000
_cell.angle_alpha   90.00
_cell.angle_beta   90.00
_cell.angle_gamma   90.00
#
_symmetry.space_group_name_H-M   'P 1'
#
loop_
_entity.id
_entity.type
_entity.pdbx_description
1 polymer ?
#
loop_
_entity_poly.entity_id
_entity_poly.type
_entity_poly.pdbx_seq_one_letter_code
_entity_poly.pdbx_strand_id
1 'polypeptide(L)'
;MNDKNPTPDQTPENLPANTPPAPPAPPAPPAADAETVPVAPIAVESAPQTPASAPAKPRRTRALLIGGGIAAAVVLVGGGVALGAAVGDEFGDDHDRPSVSDGPRGADDRGGRPGDDRDDAEQGAPAEGGPGTGGPAGEIGTDSADEIVAIADAARGAADGEVTSIDAKRDGTWEVQLTASDGSESEVRVTADLATTVVSTEQDDDDSAPTRTLDEATIRALVDAALTEAEGLITDLDADNDDVSPYDVSVLTGDRRSVDIDFSADFAVVGTDIDD
;
A
#
# COMPACT_ATOMS: atom_id res chain seq x y z
N MET A 1 64.37 1.91 24.51
CA MET A 1 63.77 1.90 25.85
C MET A 1 62.28 1.64 25.68
N ASN A 2 61.74 0.74 26.51
CA ASN A 2 60.33 0.35 26.51
C ASN A 2 59.47 1.49 27.05
N ASP A 3 58.45 1.93 26.31
CA ASP A 3 57.35 2.68 26.89
C ASP A 3 56.09 1.81 26.91
N LYS A 4 55.65 1.57 28.13
CA LYS A 4 54.54 0.70 28.52
C LYS A 4 53.24 1.50 28.43
N ASN A 5 52.26 0.90 27.77
CA ASN A 5 50.86 1.17 27.97
C ASN A 5 50.44 0.83 29.42
N PRO A 6 49.54 1.61 30.04
CA PRO A 6 48.47 0.98 30.79
C PRO A 6 47.10 1.46 30.31
N THR A 7 46.29 0.51 29.83
CA THR A 7 44.84 0.62 29.69
C THR A 7 44.21 0.61 31.09
N PRO A 8 43.30 1.54 31.44
CA PRO A 8 42.44 1.35 32.60
C PRO A 8 41.32 0.36 32.25
N ASP A 9 41.31 -0.72 33.00
CA ASP A 9 40.24 -1.71 33.15
C ASP A 9 39.03 -1.02 33.80
N GLN A 10 37.90 -0.95 33.10
CA GLN A 10 36.62 -0.46 33.63
C GLN A 10 35.54 -1.51 33.34
N THR A 11 35.50 -2.51 34.22
CA THR A 11 34.37 -3.43 34.39
C THR A 11 33.23 -2.67 35.07
N PRO A 12 32.02 -2.57 34.49
CA PRO A 12 30.88 -2.07 35.24
C PRO A 12 30.38 -3.14 36.21
N GLU A 13 30.37 -2.79 37.50
CA GLU A 13 29.77 -3.56 38.59
C GLU A 13 28.26 -3.70 38.39
N ASN A 14 27.81 -4.94 38.45
CA ASN A 14 26.41 -5.36 38.39
C ASN A 14 25.75 -5.12 39.76
N LEU A 15 24.90 -4.10 39.87
CA LEU A 15 24.07 -3.82 41.06
C LEU A 15 22.68 -4.45 40.86
N PRO A 16 22.14 -5.23 41.82
CA PRO A 16 20.81 -5.78 41.71
C PRO A 16 19.73 -4.69 41.82
N ALA A 17 18.78 -4.73 40.89
CA ALA A 17 17.61 -3.87 40.84
C ALA A 17 16.77 -4.00 42.12
N ASN A 18 16.51 -2.86 42.75
CA ASN A 18 15.63 -2.73 43.91
C ASN A 18 14.22 -2.45 43.38
N THR A 19 13.45 -3.51 43.10
CA THR A 19 12.07 -3.39 42.59
C THR A 19 11.11 -3.09 43.74
N PRO A 20 10.35 -1.98 43.72
CA PRO A 20 9.32 -1.72 44.72
C PRO A 20 8.14 -2.71 44.57
N PRO A 21 7.46 -3.09 45.69
CA PRO A 21 6.33 -4.01 45.63
C PRO A 21 5.13 -3.41 44.89
N ALA A 22 4.44 -4.26 44.13
CA ALA A 22 3.26 -3.91 43.35
C ALA A 22 2.10 -3.44 44.25
N PRO A 23 1.30 -2.44 43.81
CA PRO A 23 0.10 -2.01 44.52
C PRO A 23 -0.99 -3.11 44.51
N PRO A 24 -1.83 -3.20 45.55
CA PRO A 24 -2.91 -4.17 45.61
C PRO A 24 -3.98 -3.90 44.53
N ALA A 25 -4.50 -4.98 43.95
CA ALA A 25 -5.54 -4.93 42.92
C ALA A 25 -6.85 -4.30 43.46
N PRO A 26 -7.56 -3.49 42.65
CA PRO A 26 -8.86 -2.94 43.02
C PRO A 26 -9.93 -4.03 43.14
N PRO A 27 -10.94 -3.85 44.01
CA PRO A 27 -12.02 -4.81 44.18
C PRO A 27 -12.92 -4.89 42.95
N ALA A 28 -13.39 -6.11 42.66
CA ALA A 28 -14.29 -6.40 41.55
C ALA A 28 -15.65 -5.67 41.69
N PRO A 29 -16.25 -5.20 40.57
CA PRO A 29 -17.57 -4.58 40.59
C PRO A 29 -18.67 -5.61 40.92
N PRO A 30 -19.74 -5.19 41.63
CA PRO A 30 -20.88 -6.07 41.91
C PRO A 30 -21.67 -6.39 40.64
N ALA A 31 -22.19 -7.62 40.59
CA ALA A 31 -23.03 -8.15 39.52
C ALA A 31 -24.35 -7.37 39.39
N ALA A 32 -24.75 -7.07 38.15
CA ALA A 32 -26.00 -6.39 37.83
C ALA A 32 -27.21 -7.32 38.08
N ASP A 33 -28.15 -6.84 38.90
CA ASP A 33 -29.48 -7.44 39.05
C ASP A 33 -30.31 -7.22 37.77
N ALA A 34 -30.93 -8.30 37.29
CA ALA A 34 -31.82 -8.29 36.13
C ALA A 34 -33.17 -7.65 36.50
N GLU A 35 -33.49 -6.51 35.87
CA GLU A 35 -34.77 -5.84 36.02
C GLU A 35 -35.82 -6.49 35.08
N THR A 36 -36.83 -7.14 35.68
CA THR A 36 -37.97 -7.72 34.97
C THR A 36 -38.99 -6.64 34.62
N VAL A 37 -39.25 -6.44 33.32
CA VAL A 37 -40.31 -5.55 32.82
C VAL A 37 -41.65 -6.29 32.74
N PRO A 38 -42.76 -5.77 33.31
CA PRO A 38 -44.08 -6.33 33.09
C PRO A 38 -44.73 -5.80 31.81
N VAL A 39 -45.23 -6.73 30.99
CA VAL A 39 -46.08 -6.46 29.81
C VAL A 39 -47.54 -6.37 30.26
N ALA A 40 -48.24 -5.30 29.88
CA ALA A 40 -49.70 -5.29 29.78
C ALA A 40 -50.17 -4.43 28.58
N PRO A 41 -51.29 -4.79 27.91
CA PRO A 41 -51.59 -4.39 26.53
C PRO A 41 -52.70 -3.34 26.44
N ILE A 42 -52.69 -2.47 25.42
CA ILE A 42 -53.92 -1.85 24.90
C ILE A 42 -53.77 -1.50 23.41
N ALA A 43 -54.70 -1.97 22.58
CA ALA A 43 -54.89 -1.59 21.20
C ALA A 43 -55.85 -0.39 21.10
N VAL A 44 -55.53 0.61 20.28
CA VAL A 44 -56.55 1.36 19.52
C VAL A 44 -55.95 1.96 18.25
N GLU A 45 -56.68 1.70 17.17
CA GLU A 45 -56.54 2.16 15.79
C GLU A 45 -56.80 3.69 15.66
N SER A 46 -55.97 4.39 14.88
CA SER A 46 -56.33 5.66 14.22
C SER A 46 -55.38 5.95 13.04
N ALA A 47 -55.98 6.25 11.90
CA ALA A 47 -55.39 6.45 10.58
C ALA A 47 -54.61 7.80 10.45
N PRO A 48 -53.93 8.08 9.31
CA PRO A 48 -52.72 8.89 9.24
C PRO A 48 -52.99 10.39 9.22
N GLN A 49 -52.13 11.16 9.91
CA GLN A 49 -52.05 12.61 9.76
C GLN A 49 -50.61 13.04 9.55
N THR A 50 -50.31 13.52 8.35
CA THR A 50 -49.17 14.38 8.05
C THR A 50 -49.41 15.75 8.68
N PRO A 51 -48.43 16.37 9.35
CA PRO A 51 -48.36 17.82 9.46
C PRO A 51 -47.13 18.40 8.76
N ALA A 52 -47.38 19.58 8.24
CA ALA A 52 -46.56 20.41 7.38
C ALA A 52 -45.37 21.10 8.08
N SER A 53 -44.41 21.48 7.25
CA SER A 53 -43.26 22.35 7.50
C SER A 53 -43.59 23.68 8.17
N ALA A 54 -42.67 24.14 9.05
CA ALA A 54 -42.34 25.55 9.27
C ALA A 54 -40.90 25.66 9.86
N PRO A 55 -40.20 26.81 9.69
CA PRO A 55 -38.78 26.85 9.34
C PRO A 55 -37.82 27.15 10.50
N ALA A 56 -36.59 26.62 10.44
CA ALA A 56 -35.43 27.13 11.15
C ALA A 56 -34.29 27.45 10.17
N LYS A 57 -33.62 28.58 10.41
CA LYS A 57 -32.73 29.35 9.52
C LYS A 57 -31.23 28.94 9.66
N PRO A 58 -30.33 29.43 8.78
CA PRO A 58 -29.36 28.63 8.04
C PRO A 58 -27.96 28.59 8.67
N ARG A 59 -27.12 27.63 8.27
CA ARG A 59 -25.66 27.83 8.15
C ARG A 59 -24.95 26.70 7.36
N ARG A 60 -24.69 27.02 6.08
CA ARG A 60 -23.62 26.57 5.16
C ARG A 60 -23.41 25.07 4.92
N THR A 61 -24.25 24.51 4.06
CA THR A 61 -24.04 23.26 3.32
C THR A 61 -23.10 23.52 2.14
N ARG A 62 -22.02 22.72 1.97
CA ARG A 62 -21.36 22.57 0.66
C ARG A 62 -22.21 21.62 -0.19
N ALA A 63 -22.30 21.94 -1.47
CA ALA A 63 -23.36 21.52 -2.37
C ALA A 63 -23.31 20.02 -2.70
N LEU A 64 -24.36 19.32 -2.30
CA LEU A 64 -24.78 18.02 -2.84
C LEU A 64 -25.37 18.27 -4.24
N LEU A 65 -24.65 17.85 -5.29
CA LEU A 65 -25.21 17.76 -6.64
C LEU A 65 -25.91 16.41 -6.80
N ILE A 66 -27.21 16.43 -6.58
CA ILE A 66 -28.14 15.37 -6.97
C ILE A 66 -28.33 15.47 -8.49
N GLY A 67 -27.75 14.52 -9.22
CA GLY A 67 -28.26 14.07 -10.53
C GLY A 67 -28.41 12.55 -10.39
N GLY A 68 -29.61 11.97 -10.48
CA GLY A 68 -30.46 11.99 -11.66
C GLY A 68 -30.33 10.61 -12.30
N GLY A 69 -31.16 9.66 -11.85
CA GLY A 69 -31.01 8.25 -12.19
C GLY A 69 -31.27 7.91 -13.65
N ILE A 70 -30.68 6.78 -14.07
CA ILE A 70 -31.23 5.91 -15.11
C ILE A 70 -30.90 4.47 -14.73
N ALA A 71 -31.94 3.69 -14.46
CA ALA A 71 -31.84 2.24 -14.51
C ALA A 71 -31.69 1.84 -15.97
N ALA A 72 -30.58 1.21 -16.33
CA ALA A 72 -30.42 0.51 -17.60
C ALA A 72 -29.65 -0.80 -17.34
N ALA A 73 -30.41 -1.87 -17.12
CA ALA A 73 -29.90 -3.22 -17.26
C ALA A 73 -29.53 -3.44 -18.73
N VAL A 74 -28.25 -3.68 -19.02
CA VAL A 74 -27.79 -4.21 -20.30
C VAL A 74 -27.06 -5.51 -20.02
N VAL A 75 -27.79 -6.62 -20.15
CA VAL A 75 -27.20 -7.92 -20.40
C VAL A 75 -26.72 -7.91 -21.85
N LEU A 76 -25.41 -7.77 -22.07
CA LEU A 76 -24.80 -8.03 -23.37
C LEU A 76 -24.07 -9.37 -23.34
N VAL A 77 -24.83 -10.39 -23.69
CA VAL A 77 -24.34 -11.65 -24.23
C VAL A 77 -23.64 -11.39 -25.57
N GLY A 78 -22.37 -11.78 -25.65
CA GLY A 78 -21.76 -12.28 -26.90
C GLY A 78 -21.07 -11.28 -27.84
N GLY A 79 -19.75 -11.39 -27.91
CA GLY A 79 -18.99 -11.73 -29.11
C GLY A 79 -18.92 -10.74 -30.29
N GLY A 80 -17.69 -10.34 -30.65
CA GLY A 80 -17.41 -9.83 -32.01
C GLY A 80 -16.05 -9.17 -32.16
N VAL A 81 -15.05 -9.91 -32.65
CA VAL A 81 -13.76 -9.39 -33.13
C VAL A 81 -13.99 -8.56 -34.40
N ALA A 82 -13.39 -7.38 -34.49
CA ALA A 82 -13.19 -6.67 -35.74
C ALA A 82 -11.71 -6.29 -35.88
N LEU A 83 -11.01 -7.09 -36.69
CA LEU A 83 -9.72 -6.74 -37.29
C LEU A 83 -9.96 -5.61 -38.30
N GLY A 84 -9.24 -4.50 -38.14
CA GLY A 84 -9.25 -3.38 -39.08
C GLY A 84 -7.84 -2.86 -39.32
N ALA A 85 -7.12 -3.52 -40.23
CA ALA A 85 -5.88 -3.02 -40.79
C ALA A 85 -6.16 -1.79 -41.67
N ALA A 86 -5.36 -0.72 -41.50
CA ALA A 86 -5.13 0.28 -42.53
C ALA A 86 -3.62 0.50 -42.65
N VAL A 87 -3.04 -0.21 -43.62
CA VAL A 87 -1.78 0.15 -44.27
C VAL A 87 -2.11 1.27 -45.26
N GLY A 88 -1.37 2.38 -45.17
CA GLY A 88 -1.32 3.43 -46.18
C GLY A 88 0.12 3.85 -46.35
N ASP A 89 0.71 3.42 -47.46
CA ASP A 89 2.06 3.69 -47.95
C ASP A 89 2.13 5.09 -48.59
N GLU A 90 3.35 5.53 -48.95
CA GLU A 90 3.69 6.49 -50.04
C GLU A 90 4.53 7.73 -49.65
N PHE A 91 5.85 7.53 -49.77
CA PHE A 91 6.91 8.33 -50.44
C PHE A 91 6.75 9.83 -50.78
N GLY A 92 7.87 10.56 -50.59
CA GLY A 92 8.22 11.82 -51.26
C GLY A 92 9.28 12.60 -50.44
N ASP A 93 10.58 12.31 -50.59
CA ASP A 93 11.56 12.86 -51.56
C ASP A 93 12.06 14.30 -51.29
N ASP A 94 13.36 14.42 -51.53
CA ASP A 94 14.23 15.61 -51.73
C ASP A 94 14.64 16.45 -50.50
N HIS A 95 15.89 16.38 -50.03
CA HIS A 95 17.15 16.83 -50.65
C HIS A 95 17.27 18.35 -50.77
N ASP A 96 17.82 19.00 -49.74
CA ASP A 96 18.69 20.15 -49.95
C ASP A 96 19.86 20.19 -48.96
N ARG A 97 21.03 20.33 -49.59
CA ARG A 97 22.43 20.36 -49.13
C ARG A 97 22.77 21.71 -48.43
N PRO A 98 23.90 21.89 -47.71
CA PRO A 98 25.23 21.56 -48.24
C PRO A 98 26.29 20.99 -47.31
N SER A 99 27.07 20.11 -47.95
CA SER A 99 28.47 19.78 -47.67
C SER A 99 29.34 21.01 -47.49
N VAL A 100 30.21 20.94 -46.48
CA VAL A 100 31.52 21.60 -46.49
C VAL A 100 32.58 20.51 -46.51
N SER A 101 33.33 20.47 -47.61
CA SER A 101 34.52 19.64 -47.82
C SER A 101 35.80 20.43 -47.51
N ASP A 102 36.86 19.66 -47.22
CA ASP A 102 38.31 19.95 -47.22
C ASP A 102 38.90 20.83 -46.10
N GLY A 103 39.99 20.46 -45.40
CA GLY A 103 40.99 19.39 -45.58
C GLY A 103 42.03 19.46 -44.43
N PRO A 104 43.34 19.17 -44.63
CA PRO A 104 43.92 17.83 -44.48
C PRO A 104 45.15 17.74 -43.53
N ARG A 105 45.60 16.48 -43.29
CA ARG A 105 46.96 15.98 -42.98
C ARG A 105 47.25 15.50 -41.55
N GLY A 106 47.76 14.27 -41.49
CA GLY A 106 48.41 13.68 -40.31
C GLY A 106 48.55 12.17 -40.47
N ALA A 107 49.43 11.73 -41.36
CA ALA A 107 49.88 10.35 -41.42
C ALA A 107 50.86 10.10 -40.25
N ASP A 108 50.67 9.00 -39.53
CA ASP A 108 51.78 8.25 -38.92
C ASP A 108 51.31 6.82 -38.62
N ASP A 109 51.80 5.90 -39.46
CA ASP A 109 51.89 4.47 -39.20
C ASP A 109 52.75 4.19 -37.97
N ARG A 110 52.29 3.30 -37.07
CA ARG A 110 53.17 2.35 -36.37
C ARG A 110 52.44 1.28 -35.57
N GLY A 111 52.62 0.04 -35.99
CA GLY A 111 52.99 -1.06 -35.09
C GLY A 111 51.84 -1.88 -34.51
N GLY A 112 51.69 -3.10 -35.00
CA GLY A 112 50.66 -4.04 -34.56
C GLY A 112 50.93 -4.74 -33.23
N ARG A 113 49.90 -5.47 -32.77
CA ARG A 113 49.96 -6.83 -32.21
C ARG A 113 48.52 -7.35 -32.00
N PRO A 114 48.15 -8.50 -32.56
CA PRO A 114 46.93 -9.24 -32.21
C PRO A 114 47.24 -10.35 -31.20
N GLY A 115 46.33 -10.57 -30.26
CA GLY A 115 46.31 -11.74 -29.37
C GLY A 115 46.14 -11.38 -27.89
N ASP A 116 44.97 -11.70 -27.33
CA ASP A 116 44.91 -12.66 -26.24
C ASP A 116 43.46 -13.13 -26.05
N ASP A 117 43.30 -14.42 -26.36
CA ASP A 117 42.17 -15.27 -26.04
C ASP A 117 42.08 -15.47 -24.51
N ARG A 118 40.87 -15.42 -23.95
CA ARG A 118 40.55 -16.01 -22.64
C ARG A 118 39.18 -16.68 -22.69
N ASP A 119 39.22 -17.97 -23.02
CA ASP A 119 38.25 -18.97 -22.61
C ASP A 119 38.65 -19.55 -21.24
N ASP A 120 37.67 -19.81 -20.37
CA ASP A 120 37.59 -20.79 -19.26
C ASP A 120 36.61 -20.25 -18.20
N ALA A 121 35.32 -20.62 -18.19
CA ALA A 121 34.72 -21.90 -17.76
C ALA A 121 34.59 -22.08 -16.23
N GLU A 122 33.32 -22.07 -15.79
CA GLU A 122 32.71 -22.91 -14.76
C GLU A 122 33.18 -22.86 -13.29
N GLN A 123 32.26 -22.39 -12.42
CA GLN A 123 31.80 -23.20 -11.28
C GLN A 123 30.42 -22.73 -10.82
N GLY A 124 29.42 -23.54 -11.12
CA GLY A 124 28.09 -23.41 -10.54
C GLY A 124 28.14 -23.69 -9.03
N ALA A 125 27.55 -22.79 -8.26
CA ALA A 125 26.97 -23.12 -6.98
C ALA A 125 25.45 -23.11 -7.19
N PRO A 126 24.72 -24.18 -6.82
CA PRO A 126 23.29 -24.04 -6.60
C PRO A 126 23.16 -23.20 -5.32
N ALA A 127 22.75 -21.95 -5.45
CA ALA A 127 22.29 -21.21 -4.29
C ALA A 127 21.06 -21.96 -3.76
N GLU A 128 21.22 -22.56 -2.58
CA GLU A 128 20.15 -23.16 -1.83
C GLU A 128 19.04 -22.13 -1.60
N GLY A 129 17.80 -22.52 -1.88
CA GLY A 129 16.62 -21.68 -1.71
C GLY A 129 16.48 -21.22 -0.25
N GLY A 130 16.78 -19.95 -0.01
CA GLY A 130 16.07 -19.17 1.00
C GLY A 130 14.67 -18.81 0.49
N PRO A 131 13.72 -18.50 1.38
CA PRO A 131 12.39 -18.07 0.95
C PRO A 131 12.53 -16.87 0.00
N GLY A 132 11.81 -16.91 -1.14
CA GLY A 132 11.66 -15.76 -2.03
C GLY A 132 11.25 -14.53 -1.21
N THR A 133 11.63 -13.31 -1.59
CA THR A 133 11.16 -12.68 -2.82
C THR A 133 12.22 -11.71 -3.34
N GLY A 134 12.56 -11.85 -4.61
CA GLY A 134 13.54 -11.03 -5.29
C GLY A 134 13.50 -11.37 -6.77
N GLY A 135 12.30 -11.30 -7.35
CA GLY A 135 12.14 -11.28 -8.80
C GLY A 135 12.99 -10.16 -9.42
N PRO A 136 13.26 -10.22 -10.74
CA PRO A 136 14.02 -9.16 -11.40
C PRO A 136 13.41 -7.80 -11.03
N ALA A 137 14.26 -6.86 -10.58
CA ALA A 137 13.93 -5.54 -10.05
C ALA A 137 13.16 -4.62 -11.03
N GLY A 138 11.96 -5.03 -11.42
CA GLY A 138 11.15 -4.37 -12.44
C GLY A 138 9.64 -4.64 -12.35
N GLU A 139 9.20 -5.45 -11.39
CA GLU A 139 7.77 -5.63 -11.08
C GLU A 139 7.47 -4.90 -9.77
N ILE A 140 6.47 -4.02 -9.79
CA ILE A 140 6.00 -3.23 -8.65
C ILE A 140 4.92 -4.05 -7.95
N GLY A 141 5.03 -4.23 -6.64
CA GLY A 141 4.05 -4.96 -5.85
C GLY A 141 4.38 -6.43 -5.60
N THR A 142 3.43 -7.17 -5.04
CA THR A 142 3.51 -8.61 -4.74
C THR A 142 2.14 -9.27 -4.83
N ASP A 143 2.08 -10.57 -5.14
CA ASP A 143 0.85 -11.39 -5.04
C ASP A 143 0.77 -12.15 -3.69
N SER A 144 1.71 -11.90 -2.78
CA SER A 144 1.85 -12.63 -1.53
C SER A 144 1.37 -11.81 -0.32
N ALA A 145 0.27 -12.26 0.29
CA ALA A 145 -0.21 -11.65 1.53
C ALA A 145 0.80 -11.75 2.68
N ASP A 146 1.57 -12.84 2.75
CA ASP A 146 2.59 -13.03 3.79
C ASP A 146 3.75 -12.03 3.66
N GLU A 147 4.07 -11.60 2.43
CA GLU A 147 5.07 -10.57 2.19
C GLU A 147 4.57 -9.19 2.66
N ILE A 148 3.33 -8.83 2.34
CA ILE A 148 2.71 -7.58 2.78
C ILE A 148 2.60 -7.54 4.31
N VAL A 149 2.24 -8.65 4.95
CA VAL A 149 2.24 -8.77 6.43
C VAL A 149 3.65 -8.56 6.99
N ALA A 150 4.69 -9.14 6.39
CA ALA A 150 6.07 -8.95 6.83
C ALA A 150 6.55 -7.50 6.69
N ILE A 151 6.14 -6.80 5.62
CA ILE A 151 6.41 -5.38 5.40
C ILE A 151 5.74 -4.53 6.48
N ALA A 152 4.45 -4.77 6.74
CA ALA A 152 3.69 -4.08 7.79
C ALA A 152 4.30 -4.30 9.18
N ASP A 153 4.71 -5.53 9.50
CA ASP A 153 5.36 -5.84 10.79
C ASP A 153 6.72 -5.19 10.94
N ALA A 154 7.52 -5.13 9.86
CA ALA A 154 8.79 -4.42 9.86
C ALA A 154 8.57 -2.92 10.18
N ALA A 155 7.57 -2.30 9.53
CA ALA A 155 7.24 -0.90 9.73
C ALA A 155 6.75 -0.59 11.16
N ARG A 156 5.88 -1.44 11.74
CA ARG A 156 5.46 -1.37 13.15
C ARG A 156 6.63 -1.49 14.14
N GLY A 157 7.70 -2.16 13.73
CA GLY A 157 8.94 -2.23 14.51
C GLY A 157 9.76 -0.93 14.49
N ALA A 158 9.51 -0.04 13.54
CA ALA A 158 10.30 1.16 13.29
C ALA A 158 9.64 2.46 13.77
N ALA A 159 8.31 2.53 13.83
CA ALA A 159 7.53 3.69 14.27
C ALA A 159 6.31 3.29 15.10
N ASP A 160 5.82 4.21 15.92
CA ASP A 160 4.60 4.02 16.72
C ASP A 160 3.35 4.20 15.84
N GLY A 161 2.29 3.43 16.13
CA GLY A 161 0.98 3.57 15.50
C GLY A 161 0.46 2.26 14.91
N GLU A 162 -0.73 2.35 14.32
CA GLU A 162 -1.35 1.27 13.57
C GLU A 162 -1.21 1.54 12.07
N VAL A 163 -1.02 0.48 11.28
CA VAL A 163 -0.85 0.62 9.82
C VAL A 163 -2.17 1.01 9.17
N THR A 164 -2.15 2.06 8.36
CA THR A 164 -3.31 2.59 7.62
C THR A 164 -3.14 2.51 6.11
N SER A 165 -1.90 2.55 5.60
CA SER A 165 -1.59 2.51 4.17
C SER A 165 -0.31 1.71 3.90
N ILE A 166 -0.27 0.99 2.78
CA ILE A 166 0.90 0.23 2.30
C ILE A 166 1.00 0.38 0.77
N ASP A 167 1.98 1.15 0.29
CA ASP A 167 2.18 1.46 -1.14
C ASP A 167 3.53 0.93 -1.67
N ALA A 168 3.49 0.22 -2.79
CA ALA A 168 4.64 -0.28 -3.51
C ALA A 168 5.28 0.81 -4.37
N LYS A 169 6.49 1.23 -4.02
CA LYS A 169 7.25 2.20 -4.81
C LYS A 169 7.91 1.56 -6.03
N ARG A 170 8.02 2.35 -7.09
CA ARG A 170 8.69 1.99 -8.35
C ARG A 170 10.15 1.53 -8.20
N ASP A 171 10.82 1.92 -7.12
CA ASP A 171 12.21 1.50 -6.86
C ASP A 171 12.33 0.18 -6.09
N GLY A 172 11.21 -0.53 -5.90
CA GLY A 172 11.15 -1.83 -5.22
C GLY A 172 11.14 -1.72 -3.69
N THR A 173 10.99 -0.52 -3.14
CA THR A 173 10.67 -0.33 -1.72
C THR A 173 9.17 -0.22 -1.52
N TRP A 174 8.74 -0.37 -0.28
CA TRP A 174 7.38 -0.12 0.17
C TRP A 174 7.37 1.09 1.08
N GLU A 175 6.31 1.87 1.01
CA GLU A 175 5.98 2.95 1.94
C GLU A 175 4.82 2.50 2.79
N VAL A 176 4.95 2.62 4.11
CA VAL A 176 3.94 2.19 5.07
C VAL A 176 3.61 3.39 5.94
N GLN A 177 2.34 3.77 5.97
CA GLN A 177 1.86 4.81 6.88
C GLN A 177 1.36 4.18 8.17
N LEU A 178 1.77 4.74 9.31
CA LEU A 178 1.27 4.39 10.63
C LEU A 178 0.65 5.62 11.29
N THR A 179 -0.57 5.47 11.78
CA THR A 179 -1.28 6.52 12.51
C THR A 179 -1.39 6.14 13.99
N ALA A 180 -0.89 7.01 14.86
CA ALA A 180 -0.94 6.83 16.30
C ALA A 180 -2.29 7.27 16.90
N SER A 181 -2.49 6.96 18.17
CA SER A 181 -3.75 7.27 18.87
C SER A 181 -4.04 8.77 19.06
N ASP A 182 -3.01 9.60 18.89
CA ASP A 182 -3.09 11.06 18.95
C ASP A 182 -3.17 11.71 17.57
N GLY A 183 -3.40 10.92 16.52
CA GLY A 183 -3.49 11.38 15.13
C GLY A 183 -2.13 11.73 14.50
N SER A 184 -1.01 11.54 15.19
CA SER A 184 0.29 11.67 14.53
C SER A 184 0.51 10.54 13.53
N GLU A 185 1.11 10.88 12.39
CA GLU A 185 1.36 9.97 11.29
C GLU A 185 2.87 9.80 11.08
N SER A 186 3.30 8.58 10.85
CA SER A 186 4.67 8.25 10.47
C SER A 186 4.70 7.51 9.14
N GLU A 187 5.54 7.97 8.24
CA GLU A 187 5.80 7.28 6.98
C GLU A 187 7.09 6.49 7.10
N VAL A 188 7.01 5.18 6.90
CA VAL A 188 8.15 4.26 7.00
C VAL A 188 8.40 3.63 5.65
N ARG A 189 9.64 3.76 5.16
CA ARG A 189 10.09 3.09 3.96
C ARG A 189 10.77 1.76 4.29
N VAL A 190 10.30 0.70 3.66
CA VAL A 190 10.73 -0.69 3.87
C VAL A 190 11.35 -1.24 2.58
N THR A 191 12.56 -1.79 2.66
CA THR A 191 13.22 -2.43 1.52
C THR A 191 12.80 -3.90 1.39
N ALA A 192 13.14 -4.54 0.26
CA ALA A 192 12.85 -5.96 0.04
C ALA A 192 13.51 -6.90 1.07
N ASP A 193 14.63 -6.49 1.70
CA ASP A 193 15.26 -7.19 2.82
C ASP A 193 14.68 -6.82 4.20
N LEU A 194 13.54 -6.12 4.22
CA LEU A 194 12.83 -5.62 5.41
C LEU A 194 13.63 -4.63 6.25
N ALA A 195 14.61 -3.95 5.65
CA ALA A 195 15.28 -2.83 6.31
C ALA A 195 14.39 -1.59 6.26
N THR A 196 14.25 -0.92 7.40
CA THR A 196 13.30 0.19 7.59
C THR A 196 14.00 1.52 7.74
N THR A 197 13.42 2.59 7.19
CA THR A 197 13.80 3.98 7.44
C THR A 197 12.55 4.81 7.64
N VAL A 198 12.42 5.50 8.77
CA VAL A 198 11.36 6.49 8.97
C VAL A 198 11.67 7.71 8.09
N VAL A 199 10.78 8.02 7.17
CA VAL A 199 10.93 9.10 6.18
C VAL A 199 10.47 10.42 6.78
N SER A 200 9.30 10.40 7.43
CA SER A 200 8.67 11.57 8.04
C SER A 200 7.87 11.16 9.28
N THR A 201 7.65 12.13 10.15
CA THR A 201 6.67 12.04 11.23
C THR A 201 6.00 13.40 11.33
N GLU A 202 4.69 13.42 11.16
CA GLU A 202 3.89 14.64 11.12
C GLU A 202 2.77 14.55 12.16
N GLN A 203 2.38 15.69 12.71
CA GLN A 203 1.19 15.77 13.54
C GLN A 203 0.06 16.22 12.62
N ASP A 204 -1.00 15.42 12.52
CA ASP A 204 -2.21 15.89 11.88
C ASP A 204 -2.97 16.86 12.80
N ASP A 205 -3.74 17.77 12.22
CA ASP A 205 -4.66 18.65 12.95
C ASP A 205 -5.85 17.86 13.53
N ASP A 206 -6.08 16.63 13.03
CA ASP A 206 -7.04 15.67 13.58
C ASP A 206 -6.36 14.82 14.67
N ASP A 207 -6.56 15.19 15.94
CA ASP A 207 -6.03 14.48 17.12
C ASP A 207 -6.72 13.11 17.38
N SER A 208 -7.16 12.42 16.32
CA SER A 208 -7.97 11.21 16.38
C SER A 208 -7.18 9.97 15.96
N ALA A 209 -7.34 8.89 16.71
CA ALA A 209 -6.85 7.56 16.31
C ALA A 209 -7.55 7.09 15.01
N PRO A 210 -6.89 6.25 14.20
CA PRO A 210 -7.52 5.68 13.02
C PRO A 210 -8.71 4.79 13.43
N THR A 211 -9.82 4.87 12.69
CA THR A 211 -11.00 4.03 12.96
C THR A 211 -10.91 2.66 12.31
N ARG A 212 -10.04 2.53 11.30
CA ARG A 212 -9.74 1.33 10.51
C ARG A 212 -8.24 1.17 10.37
N THR A 213 -7.77 -0.07 10.37
CA THR A 213 -6.35 -0.40 10.30
C THR A 213 -6.15 -1.63 9.43
N LEU A 214 -4.94 -1.77 8.90
CA LEU A 214 -4.47 -2.90 8.11
C LEU A 214 -3.74 -3.89 9.02
N ASP A 215 -4.48 -4.55 9.93
CA ASP A 215 -3.92 -5.64 10.72
C ASP A 215 -3.67 -6.90 9.87
N GLU A 216 -2.98 -7.89 10.44
CA GLU A 216 -2.60 -9.11 9.73
C GLU A 216 -3.81 -9.87 9.14
N ALA A 217 -4.94 -9.91 9.86
CA ALA A 217 -6.13 -10.62 9.38
C ALA A 217 -6.81 -9.84 8.23
N THR A 218 -6.83 -8.52 8.35
CA THR A 218 -7.37 -7.59 7.36
C THR A 218 -6.57 -7.63 6.07
N ILE A 219 -5.23 -7.51 6.15
CA ILE A 219 -4.33 -7.62 4.98
C ILE A 219 -4.59 -8.94 4.24
N ARG A 220 -4.65 -10.08 4.94
CA ARG A 220 -4.88 -11.36 4.27
C ARG A 220 -6.25 -11.46 3.62
N ALA A 221 -7.29 -10.93 4.26
CA ALA A 221 -8.64 -10.93 3.69
C ALA A 221 -8.73 -10.06 2.42
N LEU A 222 -8.14 -8.85 2.47
CA LEU A 222 -8.11 -7.93 1.34
C LEU A 222 -7.31 -8.50 0.16
N VAL A 223 -6.11 -9.03 0.41
CA VAL A 223 -5.27 -9.62 -0.66
C VAL A 223 -5.96 -10.83 -1.31
N ASP A 224 -6.56 -11.74 -0.52
CA ASP A 224 -7.29 -12.90 -1.06
C ASP A 224 -8.49 -12.46 -1.91
N ALA A 225 -9.26 -11.48 -1.43
CA ALA A 225 -10.42 -10.97 -2.14
C ALA A 225 -10.02 -10.21 -3.42
N ALA A 226 -9.01 -9.34 -3.35
CA ALA A 226 -8.50 -8.56 -4.48
C ALA A 226 -7.96 -9.46 -5.59
N LEU A 227 -7.13 -10.45 -5.26
CA LEU A 227 -6.58 -11.38 -6.25
C LEU A 227 -7.62 -12.37 -6.81
N THR A 228 -8.75 -12.53 -6.12
CA THR A 228 -9.92 -13.25 -6.66
C THR A 228 -10.68 -12.40 -7.68
N GLU A 229 -10.76 -11.08 -7.48
CA GLU A 229 -11.44 -10.14 -8.38
C GLU A 229 -10.57 -9.80 -9.60
N ALA A 230 -9.27 -9.55 -9.40
CA ALA A 230 -8.31 -9.18 -10.43
C ALA A 230 -6.97 -9.93 -10.27
N GLU A 231 -6.58 -10.70 -11.29
CA GLU A 231 -5.26 -11.35 -11.32
C GLU A 231 -4.14 -10.31 -11.55
N GLY A 232 -3.16 -10.25 -10.66
CA GLY A 232 -2.04 -9.31 -10.79
C GLY A 232 -1.15 -9.27 -9.56
N LEU A 233 -0.45 -8.14 -9.40
CA LEU A 233 0.35 -7.82 -8.23
C LEU A 233 -0.35 -6.73 -7.43
N ILE A 234 -0.48 -6.91 -6.12
CA ILE A 234 -0.96 -5.86 -5.23
C ILE A 234 0.10 -4.77 -5.15
N THR A 235 -0.28 -3.53 -5.47
CA THR A 235 0.59 -2.37 -5.38
C THR A 235 0.23 -1.45 -4.25
N ASP A 236 -1.03 -1.46 -3.80
CA ASP A 236 -1.49 -0.58 -2.74
C ASP A 236 -2.55 -1.27 -1.88
N LEU A 237 -2.54 -1.00 -0.57
CA LEU A 237 -3.64 -1.26 0.34
C LEU A 237 -3.85 -0.02 1.22
N ASP A 238 -5.08 0.46 1.27
CA ASP A 238 -5.46 1.61 2.08
C ASP A 238 -6.65 1.29 3.00
N ALA A 239 -6.65 1.90 4.19
CA ALA A 239 -7.75 1.90 5.14
C ALA A 239 -8.24 3.34 5.38
N ASP A 240 -9.47 3.58 4.96
CA ASP A 240 -10.10 4.90 4.99
C ASP A 240 -11.21 5.01 6.03
N ASN A 241 -11.62 6.25 6.31
CA ASN A 241 -12.74 6.55 7.19
C ASN A 241 -14.09 6.65 6.45
N ASP A 242 -14.19 6.08 5.24
CA ASP A 242 -15.45 5.99 4.49
C ASP A 242 -16.31 4.81 5.00
N ASP A 243 -17.61 5.05 5.24
CA ASP A 243 -18.52 4.02 5.76
C ASP A 243 -18.96 2.99 4.71
N VAL A 244 -18.83 3.32 3.42
CA VAL A 244 -19.23 2.49 2.27
C VAL A 244 -18.06 1.65 1.78
N SER A 245 -16.90 2.27 1.58
CA SER A 245 -15.65 1.64 1.14
C SER A 245 -14.49 1.97 2.08
N PRO A 246 -14.48 1.40 3.31
CA PRO A 246 -13.41 1.65 4.27
C PRO A 246 -12.05 1.08 3.88
N TYR A 247 -11.97 0.30 2.80
CA TYR A 247 -10.70 -0.26 2.33
C TYR A 247 -10.65 -0.18 0.81
N ASP A 248 -9.46 0.09 0.28
CA ASP A 248 -9.16 0.03 -1.15
C ASP A 248 -7.90 -0.81 -1.39
N VAL A 249 -7.83 -1.44 -2.56
CA VAL A 249 -6.66 -2.20 -3.01
C VAL A 249 -6.44 -1.96 -4.50
N SER A 250 -5.25 -1.48 -4.86
CA SER A 250 -4.83 -1.41 -6.26
C SER A 250 -4.09 -2.69 -6.69
N VAL A 251 -4.49 -3.23 -7.84
CA VAL A 251 -3.86 -4.39 -8.49
C VAL A 251 -3.26 -3.99 -9.83
N LEU A 252 -1.96 -4.18 -9.97
CA LEU A 252 -1.26 -4.07 -11.25
C LEU A 252 -1.39 -5.39 -12.02
N THR A 253 -2.21 -5.37 -13.06
CA THR A 253 -2.47 -6.53 -13.91
C THR A 253 -1.31 -6.78 -14.90
N GLY A 254 -1.24 -7.99 -15.44
CA GLY A 254 -0.17 -8.39 -16.38
C GLY A 254 -0.10 -7.59 -17.68
N ASP A 255 -1.17 -6.88 -18.05
CA ASP A 255 -1.19 -5.96 -19.19
C ASP A 255 -0.80 -4.51 -18.83
N ARG A 256 -0.38 -4.29 -17.58
CA ARG A 256 0.08 -3.02 -16.99
C ARG A 256 -1.02 -1.99 -16.73
N ARG A 257 -2.27 -2.42 -16.61
CA ARG A 257 -3.35 -1.57 -16.10
C ARG A 257 -3.46 -1.69 -14.59
N SER A 258 -3.74 -0.58 -13.93
CA SER A 258 -4.13 -0.56 -12.51
C SER A 258 -5.62 -0.83 -12.42
N VAL A 259 -6.01 -1.68 -11.47
CA VAL A 259 -7.40 -1.95 -11.12
C VAL A 259 -7.55 -1.60 -9.66
N ASP A 260 -8.35 -0.59 -9.36
CA ASP A 260 -8.64 -0.17 -7.99
C ASP A 260 -9.94 -0.85 -7.55
N ILE A 261 -9.94 -1.40 -6.34
CA ILE A 261 -11.01 -2.25 -5.85
C ILE A 261 -11.43 -1.77 -4.47
N ASP A 262 -12.60 -1.14 -4.41
CA ASP A 262 -13.21 -0.72 -3.17
C ASP A 262 -13.84 -1.92 -2.43
N PHE A 263 -13.56 -2.03 -1.14
CA PHE A 263 -14.14 -3.04 -0.24
C PHE A 263 -14.96 -2.42 0.88
N SER A 264 -16.08 -3.08 1.17
CA SER A 264 -16.86 -2.84 2.40
C SER A 264 -16.10 -3.30 3.67
N ALA A 265 -16.63 -2.94 4.84
CA ALA A 265 -16.08 -3.36 6.14
C ALA A 265 -16.07 -4.89 6.36
N ASP A 266 -16.85 -5.65 5.60
CA ASP A 266 -16.88 -7.13 5.61
C ASP A 266 -15.99 -7.74 4.51
N PHE A 267 -15.13 -6.93 3.87
CA PHE A 267 -14.22 -7.30 2.77
C PHE A 267 -14.92 -7.79 1.50
N ALA A 268 -16.19 -7.42 1.31
CA ALA A 268 -16.88 -7.63 0.04
C ALA A 268 -16.59 -6.47 -0.92
N VAL A 269 -16.30 -6.77 -2.18
CA VAL A 269 -16.13 -5.79 -3.26
C VAL A 269 -17.41 -4.96 -3.42
N VAL A 270 -17.27 -3.64 -3.41
CA VAL A 270 -18.37 -2.68 -3.62
C VAL A 270 -18.16 -1.80 -4.85
N GLY A 271 -16.92 -1.69 -5.34
CA GLY A 271 -16.52 -0.91 -6.51
C GLY A 271 -15.30 -1.53 -7.18
N THR A 272 -15.18 -1.31 -8.49
CA THR A 272 -13.98 -1.68 -9.25
C THR A 272 -13.84 -0.72 -10.41
N ASP A 273 -12.70 -0.04 -10.46
CA ASP A 273 -12.37 0.94 -11.48
C ASP A 273 -11.03 0.56 -12.14
N ILE A 274 -10.87 0.92 -13.40
CA ILE A 274 -9.66 0.61 -14.18
C ILE A 274 -9.07 1.93 -14.66
N ASP A 275 -7.81 2.14 -14.30
CA ASP A 275 -7.02 3.29 -14.73
C ASP A 275 -6.12 2.91 -15.94
N ASP A 276 -6.09 3.81 -16.94
CA ASP A 276 -5.42 3.67 -18.25
C ASP A 276 -4.21 4.61 -18.39
#